data_AF-A0A939YGR9-F1
#
_entry.id   AF-A0A939YGR9-F1
#
_cell.length_a   1.000
_cell.length_b   1.000
_cell.length_c   1.000
_cell.angle_alpha   90.00
_cell.angle_beta   90.00
_cell.angle_gamma   90.00
#
_symmetry.space_group_name_H-M   'P 1'
#
loop_
_entity.id
_entity.type
_entity.pdbx_description
1 polymer ?
#
loop_
_entity_poly.entity_id
_entity_poly.type
_entity_poly.pdbx_seq_one_letter_code
_entity_poly.pdbx_strand_id
1 'polypeptide(L)'
;MKRVIITALLCVLMLFTAAGCGKTYERPWDQFCFELEGELDVNKEVALSSEDIEYILGILNNGTWINDLSNCGCDYVFYTAKQEVRYHSECGTFNDYTNKKSMKVTEEQRQKINGILH
;
A
#
# COMPACT_ATOMS: atom_id res chain seq x y z
N MET A 1 -13.85 56.98 1.75
CA MET A 1 -12.42 57.09 1.35
C MET A 1 -11.60 57.03 2.63
N LYS A 2 -10.62 56.16 2.89
CA LYS A 2 -9.89 55.14 2.14
C LYS A 2 -9.65 53.96 3.10
N ARG A 3 -9.68 52.77 2.52
CA ARG A 3 -9.36 51.48 3.12
C ARG A 3 -7.90 51.47 3.58
N VAL A 4 -7.63 51.17 4.83
CA VAL A 4 -6.28 50.81 5.30
C VAL A 4 -6.30 49.31 5.52
N ILE A 5 -6.14 48.58 4.40
CA ILE A 5 -5.92 47.13 4.38
C ILE A 5 -4.43 46.95 4.65
N ILE A 6 -4.07 46.74 5.92
CA ILE A 6 -2.72 46.36 6.32
C ILE A 6 -2.85 45.13 7.22
N THR A 7 -2.74 43.95 6.62
CA THR A 7 -1.89 42.85 7.10
C THR A 7 -1.91 41.74 6.05
N ALA A 8 -1.10 41.95 5.02
CA ALA A 8 -0.71 40.96 4.02
C ALA A 8 0.27 39.93 4.63
N LEU A 9 -0.15 39.20 5.67
CA LEU A 9 0.74 38.35 6.47
C LEU A 9 0.08 37.06 7.00
N LEU A 10 -0.80 36.46 6.19
CA LEU A 10 -1.10 35.03 6.27
C LEU A 10 -0.83 34.42 4.89
N CYS A 11 0.44 34.48 4.53
CA CYS A 11 1.02 33.56 3.57
C CYS A 11 0.61 32.13 3.95
N VAL A 12 0.07 31.41 2.96
CA VAL A 12 0.59 30.09 2.61
C VAL A 12 0.63 29.11 3.79
N LEU A 13 -0.50 28.56 4.24
CA LEU A 13 -0.48 27.35 5.09
C LEU A 13 -1.84 26.64 5.26
N MET A 14 -2.71 26.66 4.24
CA MET A 14 -3.88 25.76 4.22
C MET A 14 -4.16 25.21 2.81
N LEU A 15 -3.11 24.96 2.02
CA LEU A 15 -3.22 24.15 0.83
C LEU A 15 -2.77 22.72 1.16
N PHE A 16 -3.71 21.79 0.98
CA PHE A 16 -3.54 20.34 1.01
C PHE A 16 -3.30 19.68 2.36
N THR A 17 -4.29 19.73 3.26
CA THR A 17 -4.71 18.45 3.84
C THR A 17 -5.63 17.79 2.84
N ALA A 18 -5.03 17.22 1.78
CA ALA A 18 -5.63 16.03 1.23
C ALA A 18 -5.58 15.02 2.37
N ALA A 19 -6.62 15.02 3.20
CA ALA A 19 -7.05 13.79 3.84
C ALA A 19 -7.36 12.87 2.67
N GLY A 20 -6.32 12.24 2.15
CA GLY A 20 -6.47 11.07 1.32
C GLY A 20 -7.30 10.16 2.19
N CYS A 21 -8.55 9.96 1.80
CA CYS A 21 -9.34 8.81 2.23
C CYS A 21 -8.61 7.57 1.72
N GLY A 22 -7.45 7.27 2.30
CA GLY A 22 -6.84 5.96 2.27
C GLY A 22 -7.76 5.11 3.12
N LYS A 23 -8.32 4.06 2.52
CA LYS A 23 -8.99 3.04 3.31
C LYS A 23 -7.92 2.37 4.17
N THR A 24 -8.21 2.23 5.45
CA THR A 24 -7.43 1.38 6.34
C THR A 24 -7.77 -0.07 6.00
N TYR A 25 -6.75 -0.86 5.69
CA TYR A 25 -6.77 -2.32 5.67
C TYR A 25 -7.01 -2.82 7.11
N GLU A 26 -8.29 -2.89 7.49
CA GLU A 26 -8.76 -3.47 8.75
C GLU A 26 -8.91 -4.99 8.59
N ARG A 27 -8.42 -5.77 9.57
CA ARG A 27 -8.45 -7.26 9.57
C ARG A 27 -9.89 -7.82 9.37
N PRO A 28 -10.10 -8.94 8.62
CA PRO A 28 -9.20 -10.08 8.54
C PRO A 28 -8.62 -10.34 7.15
N TRP A 29 -7.34 -10.74 7.17
CA TRP A 29 -6.59 -11.29 6.05
C TRP A 29 -6.79 -12.79 6.17
N ASP A 30 -7.68 -13.32 5.36
CA ASP A 30 -8.12 -14.71 5.42
C ASP A 30 -7.19 -15.64 4.64
N GLN A 31 -6.40 -15.13 3.69
CA GLN A 31 -5.52 -15.97 2.87
C GLN A 31 -4.41 -15.16 2.18
N PHE A 32 -3.19 -15.70 2.17
CA PHE A 32 -2.10 -15.24 1.32
C PHE A 32 -1.92 -16.30 0.22
N CYS A 33 -2.16 -15.97 -1.05
CA CYS A 33 -1.88 -16.90 -2.15
C CYS A 33 -0.78 -16.34 -3.07
N PHE A 34 0.14 -17.22 -3.43
CA PHE A 34 1.24 -16.94 -4.34
C PHE A 34 0.73 -16.76 -5.78
N GLU A 35 1.34 -15.84 -6.54
CA GLU A 35 1.28 -15.79 -8.00
C GLU A 35 2.73 -15.79 -8.49
N LEU A 36 3.30 -16.97 -8.77
CA LEU A 36 4.53 -17.07 -9.57
C LEU A 36 4.13 -17.32 -11.02
N GLU A 37 4.83 -16.66 -11.95
CA GLU A 37 4.71 -16.90 -13.38
C GLU A 37 5.01 -18.39 -13.71
N GLY A 38 3.96 -19.22 -13.75
CA GLY A 38 4.06 -20.64 -14.06
C GLY A 38 3.21 -21.48 -13.10
N GLU A 39 2.05 -21.91 -13.57
CA GLU A 39 1.06 -22.77 -12.89
C GLU A 39 0.70 -22.37 -11.44
N LEU A 40 -0.45 -21.71 -11.33
CA LEU A 40 -1.16 -21.39 -10.10
C LEU A 40 -1.42 -22.67 -9.27
N ASP A 41 -0.53 -23.01 -8.33
CA ASP A 41 -0.93 -23.85 -7.20
C ASP A 41 -1.61 -22.96 -6.15
N VAL A 42 -2.89 -22.69 -6.42
CA VAL A 42 -3.81 -21.89 -5.60
C VAL A 42 -3.94 -22.41 -4.15
N ASN A 43 -3.32 -23.56 -3.82
CA ASN A 43 -3.37 -24.19 -2.51
C ASN A 43 -2.11 -23.95 -1.67
N LYS A 44 -1.07 -23.30 -2.21
CA LYS A 44 0.13 -22.99 -1.42
C LYS A 44 -0.06 -21.70 -0.64
N GLU A 45 -0.69 -21.84 0.52
CA GLU A 45 -0.76 -20.79 1.54
C GLU A 45 0.57 -20.69 2.29
N VAL A 46 1.08 -19.47 2.46
CA VAL A 46 2.19 -19.21 3.37
C VAL A 46 1.61 -18.70 4.69
N ALA A 47 1.79 -19.50 5.75
CA ALA A 47 1.42 -19.09 7.09
C ALA A 47 2.39 -18.02 7.59
N LEU A 48 1.93 -16.77 7.69
CA LEU A 48 2.69 -15.68 8.29
C LEU A 48 2.49 -15.64 9.81
N SER A 49 3.53 -15.23 10.54
CA SER A 49 3.39 -14.96 11.96
C SER A 49 2.50 -13.73 12.20
N SER A 50 1.93 -13.60 13.41
CA SER A 50 1.13 -12.41 13.74
C SER A 50 1.93 -11.11 13.66
N GLU A 51 3.23 -11.15 13.98
CA GLU A 51 4.13 -9.99 13.86
C GLU A 51 4.34 -9.59 12.40
N ASP A 52 4.54 -10.56 11.51
CA ASP A 52 4.74 -10.30 10.08
C ASP A 52 3.49 -9.73 9.43
N ILE A 53 2.32 -10.28 9.79
CA ILE A 53 1.01 -9.75 9.37
C ILE A 53 0.86 -8.29 9.81
N GLU A 54 1.16 -8.00 11.08
CA GLU A 54 1.06 -6.63 11.62
C GLU A 54 2.05 -5.67 10.95
N TYR A 55 3.24 -6.14 10.61
CA TYR A 55 4.23 -5.35 9.89
C TYR A 55 3.75 -4.97 8.48
N ILE A 56 3.31 -5.95 7.67
CA ILE A 56 2.82 -5.70 6.30
C ILE A 56 1.57 -4.81 6.34
N LEU A 57 0.65 -5.07 7.26
CA LEU A 57 -0.52 -4.22 7.50
C LEU A 57 -0.16 -2.79 7.86
N GLY A 58 0.84 -2.61 8.73
CA GLY A 58 1.35 -1.29 9.11
C GLY A 58 1.83 -0.50 7.90
N ILE A 59 2.48 -1.16 6.95
CA ILE A 59 2.93 -0.53 5.69
C ILE A 59 1.73 -0.14 4.82
N LEU A 60 0.78 -1.04 4.61
CA LEU A 60 -0.38 -0.79 3.74
C LEU A 60 -1.29 0.33 4.28
N ASN A 61 -1.43 0.41 5.60
CA ASN A 61 -2.25 1.41 6.28
C ASN A 61 -1.61 2.80 6.33
N ASN A 62 -0.29 2.88 6.49
CA ASN A 62 0.41 4.14 6.72
C ASN A 62 1.22 4.62 5.51
N GLY A 63 1.37 3.80 4.49
CA GLY A 63 2.14 4.13 3.31
C GLY A 63 1.41 5.10 2.37
N THR A 64 2.16 5.65 1.42
CA THR A 64 1.66 6.66 0.49
C THR A 64 1.14 6.02 -0.78
N TRP A 65 -0.18 6.01 -0.93
CA TRP A 65 -0.86 5.51 -2.11
C TRP A 65 -1.05 6.59 -3.18
N ILE A 66 -0.75 6.24 -4.42
CA ILE A 66 -0.95 7.08 -5.62
C ILE A 66 -2.13 6.51 -6.41
N ASN A 67 -2.93 7.38 -7.03
CA ASN A 67 -4.13 6.99 -7.79
C ASN A 67 -3.77 6.52 -9.22
N ASP A 68 -2.99 5.47 -9.30
CA ASP A 68 -2.60 4.79 -10.53
C ASP A 68 -2.33 3.30 -10.28
N LEU A 69 -2.16 2.53 -11.34
CA LEU A 69 -1.57 1.20 -11.25
C LEU A 69 -0.15 1.27 -11.79
N SER A 70 0.78 0.69 -11.05
CA SER A 70 2.14 0.50 -11.54
C SER A 70 2.15 -0.62 -12.59
N ASN A 71 3.02 -0.48 -13.59
CA ASN A 71 3.31 -1.53 -14.57
C ASN A 71 4.34 -2.57 -14.07
N CYS A 72 4.67 -2.56 -12.78
CA CYS A 72 5.46 -3.62 -12.15
C CYS A 72 4.73 -4.98 -12.23
N GLY A 73 5.51 -6.06 -12.24
CA GLY A 73 5.01 -7.44 -12.22
C GLY A 73 4.25 -7.78 -10.93
N CYS A 74 4.07 -9.07 -10.67
CA CYS A 74 3.47 -9.58 -9.44
C CYS A 74 4.09 -10.93 -9.11
N ASP A 75 4.52 -11.09 -7.85
CA ASP A 75 5.02 -12.37 -7.31
C ASP A 75 4.09 -12.88 -6.19
N TYR A 76 3.33 -11.98 -5.55
CA TYR A 76 2.52 -12.27 -4.37
C TYR A 76 1.16 -11.58 -4.44
N VAL A 77 0.11 -12.32 -4.06
CA VAL A 77 -1.24 -11.78 -3.93
C VAL A 77 -1.72 -11.90 -2.49
N PHE A 78 -2.15 -10.76 -1.97
CA PHE A 78 -2.66 -10.60 -0.63
C PHE A 78 -4.18 -10.48 -0.69
N TYR A 79 -4.89 -11.43 -0.09
CA TYR A 79 -6.34 -11.37 0.02
C TYR A 79 -6.75 -10.86 1.39
N THR A 80 -7.63 -9.88 1.36
CA THR A 80 -8.43 -9.49 2.51
C THR A 80 -9.90 -9.73 2.15
N ALA A 81 -10.77 -9.78 3.16
CA ALA A 81 -12.21 -9.90 2.94
C ALA A 81 -12.83 -8.83 1.99
N LYS A 82 -12.11 -7.74 1.67
CA LYS A 82 -12.61 -6.63 0.85
C LYS A 82 -11.76 -6.30 -0.38
N GLN A 83 -10.49 -6.73 -0.43
CA GLN A 83 -9.50 -6.23 -1.37
C GLN A 83 -8.46 -7.29 -1.72
N GLU A 84 -8.03 -7.26 -2.97
CA GLU A 84 -6.86 -7.95 -3.49
C GLU A 84 -5.73 -6.93 -3.64
N VAL A 85 -4.60 -7.17 -2.99
CA VAL A 85 -3.39 -6.36 -3.14
C VAL A 85 -2.29 -7.22 -3.72
N ARG A 86 -1.70 -6.79 -4.83
CA ARG A 86 -0.59 -7.49 -5.49
C ARG A 86 0.73 -6.87 -5.12
N TYR A 87 1.77 -7.68 -5.03
CA TYR A 87 3.12 -7.21 -4.71
C TYR A 87 4.16 -7.87 -5.59
N HIS A 88 5.14 -7.06 -6.00
CA HIS A 88 6.30 -7.51 -6.76
C HIS A 88 7.55 -7.28 -5.92
N SER A 89 8.27 -8.35 -5.61
CA SER A 89 9.44 -8.39 -4.75
C SER A 89 10.62 -7.58 -5.31
N GLU A 90 10.82 -7.58 -6.63
CA GLU A 90 11.88 -6.81 -7.27
C GLU A 90 11.54 -5.32 -7.26
N CYS A 91 10.30 -4.96 -7.62
CA CYS A 91 9.88 -3.57 -7.60
C CYS A 91 9.70 -3.04 -6.17
N GLY A 92 9.29 -3.83 -5.19
CA GLY A 92 8.79 -3.30 -3.93
C GLY A 92 7.57 -2.39 -4.13
N THR A 93 6.64 -2.80 -4.99
CA THR A 93 5.41 -2.05 -5.25
C THR A 93 4.21 -2.89 -4.90
N PHE A 94 3.30 -2.33 -4.10
CA PHE A 94 1.95 -2.85 -3.92
C PHE A 94 1.01 -2.22 -4.94
N ASN A 95 0.15 -3.03 -5.57
CA ASN A 95 -0.93 -2.60 -6.44
C ASN A 95 -2.27 -3.06 -5.85
N ASP A 96 -3.12 -2.11 -5.48
CA ASP A 96 -4.53 -2.35 -5.14
C ASP A 96 -5.35 -2.20 -6.44
N TYR A 97 -5.62 -3.34 -7.07
CA TYR A 97 -6.39 -3.39 -8.33
C TYR A 97 -7.86 -3.02 -8.13
N THR A 98 -8.41 -3.27 -6.94
CA THR A 98 -9.79 -2.91 -6.59
C THR A 98 -9.99 -1.40 -6.65
N ASN A 99 -9.04 -0.65 -6.08
CA ASN A 99 -9.12 0.82 -6.00
C ASN A 99 -8.28 1.56 -7.05
N LYS A 100 -7.55 0.83 -7.90
CA LYS A 100 -6.63 1.38 -8.91
C LYS A 100 -5.60 2.32 -8.28
N LYS A 101 -4.93 1.82 -7.25
CA LYS A 101 -3.88 2.54 -6.54
C LYS A 101 -2.60 1.73 -6.46
N SER A 102 -1.47 2.42 -6.41
CA SER A 102 -0.16 1.82 -6.23
C SER A 102 0.58 2.47 -5.07
N MET A 103 1.46 1.71 -4.44
CA MET A 103 2.31 2.18 -3.34
C MET A 103 3.69 1.56 -3.46
N LYS A 104 4.69 2.40 -3.67
CA LYS A 104 6.10 2.02 -3.63
C LYS A 104 6.57 2.02 -2.17
N VAL A 105 7.18 0.93 -1.72
CA VAL A 105 7.82 0.87 -0.41
C VAL A 105 9.27 1.32 -0.47
N THR A 106 9.86 1.60 0.69
CA THR A 106 11.31 1.85 0.78
C THR A 106 12.09 0.56 0.52
N GLU A 107 13.38 0.69 0.20
CA GLU A 107 14.26 -0.46 -0.01
C GLU A 107 14.37 -1.35 1.24
N GLU A 108 14.46 -0.75 2.43
CA GLU A 108 14.48 -1.48 3.70
C GLU A 108 13.19 -2.27 3.92
N GLN A 109 12.04 -1.65 3.66
CA GLN A 109 10.74 -2.31 3.74
C GLN A 109 10.63 -3.44 2.73
N ARG A 110 11.09 -3.23 1.49
CA ARG A 110 11.11 -4.25 0.44
C ARG A 110 11.93 -5.46 0.86
N GLN A 111 13.15 -5.26 1.37
CA GLN A 111 14.01 -6.33 1.83
C GLN A 111 13.37 -7.12 2.98
N LYS A 112 12.76 -6.41 3.94
CA LYS A 112 12.07 -7.06 5.06
C LYS A 112 10.84 -7.84 4.61
N ILE A 113 10.00 -7.27 3.75
CA ILE A 113 8.83 -7.96 3.17
C ILE A 113 9.29 -9.22 2.42
N ASN A 114 10.30 -9.11 1.56
CA ASN A 114 10.80 -10.25 0.81
C ASN A 114 11.34 -11.35 1.73
N GLY A 115 12.01 -10.99 2.83
CA GLY A 115 12.49 -11.95 3.83
C GLY A 115 11.36 -12.65 4.62
N ILE A 116 10.17 -12.06 4.69
CA ILE A 116 8.97 -12.67 5.27
C ILE A 116 8.32 -13.66 4.29
N LEU A 117 8.37 -13.35 2.99
CA LEU A 117 7.60 -14.05 1.96
C LEU A 117 8.37 -15.18 1.24
N HIS A 118 9.70 -15.23 1.35
CA HIS A 118 10.60 -16.21 0.71
C HIS A 118 10.96 -17.39 1.61
#